data_AF-A0A0L7LNI0-F1
#
_entry.id   AF-A0A0L7LNI0-F1
#
_cell.length_a   1.000
_cell.length_b   1.000
_cell.length_c   1.000
_cell.angle_alpha   90.00
_cell.angle_beta   90.00
_cell.angle_gamma   90.00
#
_symmetry.space_group_name_H-M   'P 1'
#
loop_
_entity.id
_entity.type
_entity.pdbx_description
1 polymer ?
#
loop_
_entity_poly.entity_id
_entity_poly.type
_entity_poly.pdbx_seq_one_letter_code
_entity_poly.pdbx_strand_id
1 'polypeptide(L)'
;MSWLFGYSSKPPQPPLENPPSDRGGDAAAAPAVNLSKSEKKAMEAYRFDSSALERAAQAARELESSSTKQQEQMAKIKEYEAAIEQSKVEQRRIDHEERRKTLQEETKQHQMRAQYQDQLSKKRYEEQLATENRATILESIKTAGSVVGAGLNALVTDWDKTLAAAGGLSLLALGVYTAKGATSVTARFIEARIGKPTLVNETSRFSILEAVKHPILTVSKAIATFRKPSDALSGVVLAPTLETRLRDIAIATKNTRLNKGFYRNLLMYGPPGTGKTLFSKKLAKHSGMEYAILTGGDVAPMGKDAVAAIHKVFDWAHTSRKGWFSWCNKKFAFLCYPNTTHMFFCIYNISSIGY
;
A
#
# COMPACT_ATOMS: atom_id res chain seq x y z
N MET A 1 24.98 27.81 12.38
CA MET A 1 24.65 28.93 13.29
C MET A 1 23.68 28.36 14.33
N SER A 2 24.11 27.82 15.49
CA SER A 2 24.64 28.49 16.71
C SER A 2 23.53 29.35 17.37
N TRP A 3 23.05 29.23 18.62
CA TRP A 3 23.56 28.94 19.99
C TRP A 3 22.33 28.55 20.88
N LEU A 4 22.32 27.57 21.80
CA LEU A 4 22.90 27.46 23.17
C LEU A 4 21.96 27.93 24.34
N PHE A 5 21.98 27.15 25.44
CA PHE A 5 21.36 27.31 26.79
C PHE A 5 19.88 26.92 26.97
N GLY A 6 19.46 26.23 28.04
CA GLY A 6 20.14 25.84 29.28
C GLY A 6 19.27 24.94 30.19
N TYR A 7 19.97 24.32 31.15
CA TYR A 7 19.57 23.38 32.21
C TYR A 7 18.43 23.85 33.14
N SER A 8 17.71 22.90 33.76
CA SER A 8 17.73 22.63 35.22
C SER A 8 16.40 22.04 35.73
N SER A 9 16.48 20.92 36.45
CA SER A 9 15.38 20.33 37.21
C SER A 9 15.82 20.07 38.66
N LYS A 10 15.16 20.73 39.61
CA LYS A 10 15.00 20.27 41.01
C LYS A 10 13.97 21.16 41.75
N PRO A 11 13.02 20.58 42.51
CA PRO A 11 12.18 21.33 43.43
C PRO A 11 12.88 21.61 44.78
N PRO A 12 12.49 22.67 45.51
CA PRO A 12 13.14 23.08 46.75
C PRO A 12 12.71 22.22 47.96
N GLN A 13 13.66 21.97 48.86
CA GLN A 13 13.46 21.44 50.21
C GLN A 13 13.42 22.60 51.23
N PRO A 14 12.61 22.54 52.30
CA PRO A 14 12.76 23.43 53.45
C PRO A 14 13.84 22.93 54.44
N PRO A 15 14.53 23.83 55.18
CA PRO A 15 15.57 23.44 56.14
C PRO A 15 14.99 22.89 57.46
N LEU A 16 15.77 21.99 58.05
CA LEU A 16 15.61 21.38 59.37
C LEU A 16 16.12 22.32 60.47
N GLU A 17 15.41 22.40 61.60
CA GLU A 17 16.05 22.52 62.92
C GLU A 17 15.13 21.97 64.03
N ASN A 18 15.66 21.01 64.78
CA ASN A 18 15.09 20.36 65.98
C ASN A 18 15.83 20.93 67.23
N PRO A 19 15.53 20.51 68.47
CA PRO A 19 14.27 20.48 69.23
C PRO A 19 14.45 21.31 70.55
N PRO A 20 13.59 21.18 71.58
CA PRO A 20 13.96 20.20 72.62
C PRO A 20 12.76 19.43 73.18
N SER A 21 12.98 18.13 73.35
CA SER A 21 12.22 17.24 74.22
C SER A 21 13.05 16.96 75.47
N ASP A 22 12.53 17.31 76.63
CA ASP A 22 12.90 16.81 77.95
C ASP A 22 11.92 17.47 78.94
N ARG A 23 11.40 16.89 80.02
CA ARG A 23 11.75 15.68 80.76
C ARG A 23 10.66 15.48 81.81
N GLY A 24 10.27 14.24 82.09
CA GLY A 24 9.50 13.87 83.29
C GLY A 24 10.33 12.93 84.18
N GLY A 25 10.31 13.19 85.50
CA GLY A 25 10.56 12.26 86.61
C GLY A 25 12.00 11.81 86.90
N ASP A 26 12.60 12.26 88.02
CA ASP A 26 12.58 11.52 89.30
C ASP A 26 13.65 12.00 90.33
N ALA A 27 13.34 11.69 91.59
CA ALA A 27 13.91 12.09 92.88
C ALA A 27 15.44 12.02 93.11
N ALA A 28 15.98 12.92 93.94
CA ALA A 28 16.49 12.62 95.30
C ALA A 28 17.27 13.79 95.98
N ALA A 29 17.10 13.86 97.31
CA ALA A 29 17.97 14.40 98.38
C ALA A 29 18.01 15.93 98.70
N ALA A 30 17.77 16.21 99.99
CA ALA A 30 17.73 17.51 100.68
C ALA A 30 19.13 18.13 100.98
N PRO A 31 19.22 19.39 101.46
CA PRO A 31 19.07 19.67 102.91
C PRO A 31 18.35 21.00 103.27
N ALA A 32 18.07 21.16 104.57
CA ALA A 32 17.20 22.14 105.20
C ALA A 32 17.78 23.55 105.43
N VAL A 33 16.93 24.59 105.31
CA VAL A 33 17.16 25.94 105.88
C VAL A 33 15.82 26.60 106.28
N ASN A 34 15.80 27.28 107.44
CA ASN A 34 14.61 27.84 108.11
C ASN A 34 14.04 29.11 107.43
N LEU A 35 12.71 29.24 107.37
CA LEU A 35 11.98 30.34 106.68
C LEU A 35 10.92 31.01 107.58
N SER A 36 10.63 32.29 107.33
CA SER A 36 10.08 33.27 108.29
C SER A 36 8.61 33.66 108.03
N LYS A 37 7.98 34.41 108.96
CA LYS A 37 6.53 34.68 109.04
C LYS A 37 5.95 35.47 107.85
N SER A 38 6.76 36.16 107.04
CA SER A 38 6.34 36.89 105.84
C SER A 38 6.00 35.95 104.66
N GLU A 39 6.64 34.80 104.57
CA GLU A 39 6.46 33.84 103.47
C GLU A 39 5.15 33.07 103.59
N LYS A 40 4.65 32.88 104.83
CA LYS A 40 3.32 32.31 105.09
C LYS A 40 2.18 33.19 104.58
N LYS A 41 2.35 34.52 104.58
CA LYS A 41 1.32 35.46 104.08
C LYS A 41 1.34 35.59 102.54
N ALA A 42 2.51 35.44 101.91
CA ALA A 42 2.64 35.34 100.46
C ALA A 42 2.01 34.03 99.92
N MET A 43 2.06 32.94 100.71
CA MET A 43 1.45 31.66 100.35
C MET A 43 -0.09 31.66 100.43
N GLU A 44 -0.68 32.55 101.23
CA GLU A 44 -2.13 32.73 101.34
C GLU A 44 -2.70 33.47 100.12
N ALA A 45 -1.92 34.36 99.49
CA ALA A 45 -2.22 34.97 98.19
C ALA A 45 -2.07 34.00 97.00
N TYR A 46 -1.52 32.81 97.24
CA TYR A 46 -1.36 31.70 96.28
C TYR A 46 -2.33 30.54 96.57
N ARG A 47 -3.41 30.81 97.33
CA ARG A 47 -4.44 29.82 97.62
C ARG A 47 -5.33 29.64 96.38
N PHE A 48 -5.14 28.49 95.75
CA PHE A 48 -5.79 28.05 94.52
C PHE A 48 -7.32 28.03 94.66
N ASP A 49 -8.01 29.00 94.06
CA ASP A 49 -9.47 29.02 93.95
C ASP A 49 -9.93 28.02 92.87
N SER A 50 -10.20 26.77 93.29
CA SER A 50 -10.66 25.68 92.42
C SER A 50 -11.92 26.04 91.62
N SER A 51 -12.82 26.84 92.22
CA SER A 51 -14.07 27.26 91.56
C SER A 51 -13.88 28.32 90.47
N ALA A 52 -12.79 29.09 90.51
CA ALA A 52 -12.45 30.08 89.48
C ALA A 52 -11.81 29.39 88.26
N LEU A 53 -10.98 28.38 88.50
CA LEU A 53 -10.39 27.55 87.45
C LEU A 53 -11.46 26.74 86.69
N GLU A 54 -12.43 26.17 87.39
CA GLU A 54 -13.49 25.36 86.77
C GLU A 54 -14.40 26.23 85.87
N ARG A 55 -14.71 27.47 86.30
CA ARG A 55 -15.41 28.45 85.45
C ARG A 55 -14.58 28.88 84.22
N ALA A 56 -13.27 29.09 84.39
CA ALA A 56 -12.39 29.42 83.27
C ALA A 56 -12.22 28.24 82.29
N ALA A 57 -12.14 27.02 82.78
CA ALA A 57 -12.04 25.81 81.98
C ALA A 57 -13.35 25.51 81.22
N GLN A 58 -14.51 25.75 81.84
CA GLN A 58 -15.81 25.67 81.17
C GLN A 58 -15.94 26.73 80.08
N ALA A 59 -15.56 27.99 80.35
CA ALA A 59 -15.56 29.06 79.34
C ALA A 59 -14.59 28.77 78.17
N ALA A 60 -13.41 28.19 78.45
CA ALA A 60 -12.46 27.80 77.41
C ALA A 60 -12.99 26.67 76.51
N ARG A 61 -13.62 25.64 77.09
CA ARG A 61 -14.26 24.55 76.33
C ARG A 61 -15.46 25.04 75.53
N GLU A 62 -16.25 25.96 76.07
CA GLU A 62 -17.35 26.58 75.32
C GLU A 62 -16.81 27.41 74.15
N LEU A 63 -15.75 28.21 74.35
CA LEU A 63 -15.10 28.97 73.28
C LEU A 63 -14.50 28.04 72.20
N GLU A 64 -13.78 26.99 72.60
CA GLU A 64 -13.23 25.99 71.67
C GLU A 64 -14.32 25.22 70.94
N SER A 65 -15.40 24.80 71.62
CA SER A 65 -16.52 24.11 70.99
C SER A 65 -17.30 25.02 70.04
N SER A 66 -17.34 26.33 70.29
CA SER A 66 -17.95 27.31 69.38
C SER A 66 -17.06 27.59 68.17
N SER A 67 -15.74 27.71 68.38
CA SER A 67 -14.72 27.94 67.35
C SER A 67 -14.59 26.75 66.40
N THR A 68 -14.56 25.53 66.94
CA THR A 68 -14.51 24.28 66.15
C THR A 68 -15.77 24.09 65.29
N LYS A 69 -16.96 24.37 65.83
CA LYS A 69 -18.22 24.34 65.06
C LYS A 69 -18.22 25.37 63.91
N GLN A 70 -17.66 26.57 64.13
CA GLN A 70 -17.54 27.58 63.07
C GLN A 70 -16.58 27.14 61.97
N GLN A 71 -15.45 26.52 62.32
CA GLN A 71 -14.50 25.97 61.36
C GLN A 71 -15.07 24.80 60.55
N GLU A 72 -15.83 23.91 61.18
CA GLU A 72 -16.52 22.82 60.49
C GLU A 72 -17.57 23.32 59.50
N GLN A 73 -18.31 24.38 59.85
CA GLN A 73 -19.27 25.01 58.93
C GLN A 73 -18.57 25.63 57.72
N MET A 74 -17.45 26.33 57.92
CA MET A 74 -16.65 26.89 56.82
C MET A 74 -16.05 25.79 55.93
N ALA A 75 -15.58 24.69 56.51
CA ALA A 75 -15.07 23.54 55.76
C ALA A 75 -16.16 22.91 54.89
N LYS A 76 -17.36 22.69 55.45
CA LYS A 76 -18.51 22.17 54.71
C LYS A 76 -18.92 23.09 53.55
N ILE A 77 -18.98 24.41 53.77
CA ILE A 77 -19.30 25.37 52.71
C ILE A 77 -18.29 25.27 51.55
N LYS A 78 -17.00 25.18 51.86
CA LYS A 78 -15.92 25.05 50.86
C LYS A 78 -15.99 23.73 50.09
N GLU A 79 -16.36 22.63 50.75
CA GLU A 79 -16.58 21.33 50.10
C GLU A 79 -17.80 21.38 49.16
N TYR A 80 -18.91 22.00 49.58
CA TYR A 80 -20.07 22.21 48.72
C TYR A 80 -19.75 23.07 47.51
N GLU A 81 -18.97 24.13 47.68
CA GLU A 81 -18.53 25.00 46.58
C GLU A 81 -17.67 24.22 45.57
N ALA A 82 -16.69 23.44 46.04
CA ALA A 82 -15.86 22.59 45.19
C ALA A 82 -16.68 21.51 44.46
N ALA A 83 -17.68 20.91 45.12
CA ALA A 83 -18.58 19.93 44.50
C ALA A 83 -19.45 20.57 43.40
N ILE A 84 -19.96 21.78 43.62
CA ILE A 84 -20.71 22.53 42.62
C ILE A 84 -19.82 22.85 41.42
N GLU A 85 -18.58 23.26 41.63
CA GLU A 85 -17.64 23.58 40.54
C GLU A 85 -17.28 22.34 39.71
N GLN A 86 -17.04 21.20 40.36
CA GLN A 86 -16.81 19.93 39.67
C GLN A 86 -18.03 19.49 38.84
N SER A 87 -19.24 19.60 39.40
CA SER A 87 -20.48 19.27 38.67
C SER A 87 -20.69 20.17 37.44
N LYS A 88 -20.33 21.46 37.52
CA LYS A 88 -20.41 22.40 36.39
C LYS A 88 -19.41 22.06 35.30
N VAL A 89 -18.20 21.64 35.65
CA VAL A 89 -17.18 21.20 34.68
C VAL A 89 -17.64 19.94 33.96
N GLU A 90 -18.24 18.99 34.70
CA GLU A 90 -18.76 17.75 34.13
C GLU A 90 -19.95 18.01 33.20
N GLN A 91 -20.89 18.88 33.57
CA GLN A 91 -21.98 19.33 32.68
C GLN A 91 -21.45 19.95 31.39
N ARG A 92 -20.47 20.86 31.47
CA ARG A 92 -19.85 21.44 30.27
C ARG A 92 -19.19 20.38 29.39
N ARG A 93 -18.52 19.40 30.00
CA ARG A 93 -17.87 18.31 29.26
C ARG A 93 -18.90 17.44 28.53
N ILE A 94 -20.00 17.09 29.19
CA ILE A 94 -21.11 16.33 28.59
C ILE A 94 -21.72 17.12 27.42
N ASP A 95 -22.03 18.41 27.61
CA ASP A 95 -22.56 19.27 26.55
C ASP A 95 -21.61 19.36 25.34
N HIS A 96 -20.31 19.47 25.58
CA HIS A 96 -19.30 19.48 24.53
C HIS A 96 -19.23 18.13 23.80
N GLU A 97 -19.34 17.01 24.51
CA GLU A 97 -19.36 15.69 23.90
C GLU A 97 -20.63 15.46 23.06
N GLU A 98 -21.79 15.93 23.50
CA GLU A 98 -23.04 15.89 22.73
C GLU A 98 -22.95 16.72 21.45
N ARG A 99 -22.47 17.96 21.54
CA ARG A 99 -22.26 18.82 20.35
C ARG A 99 -21.29 18.23 19.34
N ARG A 100 -20.26 17.51 19.80
CA ARG A 100 -19.33 16.84 18.88
C ARG A 100 -19.98 15.66 18.17
N LYS A 101 -20.85 14.91 18.86
CA LYS A 101 -21.60 13.80 18.27
C LYS A 101 -22.60 14.31 17.23
N THR A 102 -23.37 15.35 17.55
CA THR A 102 -24.35 15.92 16.60
C THR A 102 -23.67 16.51 15.37
N LEU A 103 -22.59 17.28 15.55
CA LEU A 103 -21.83 17.86 14.43
C LEU A 103 -21.25 16.77 13.51
N GLN A 104 -20.79 15.65 14.06
CA GLN A 104 -20.28 14.53 13.26
C GLN A 104 -21.39 13.85 12.45
N GLU A 105 -22.58 13.68 13.02
CA GLU A 105 -23.73 13.10 12.31
C GLU A 105 -24.21 14.02 11.19
N GLU A 106 -24.33 15.32 11.46
CA GLU A 106 -24.68 16.32 10.43
C GLU A 106 -23.65 16.35 9.31
N THR A 107 -22.35 16.33 9.65
CA THR A 107 -21.28 16.30 8.64
C THR A 107 -21.36 15.05 7.77
N LYS A 108 -21.62 13.88 8.37
CA LYS A 108 -21.83 12.62 7.63
C LYS A 108 -23.05 12.71 6.70
N GLN A 109 -24.17 13.25 7.19
CA GLN A 109 -25.36 13.43 6.36
C GLN A 109 -25.10 14.38 5.19
N HIS A 110 -24.39 15.48 5.43
CA HIS A 110 -23.99 16.42 4.38
C HIS A 110 -23.10 15.77 3.33
N GLN A 111 -22.10 14.97 3.74
CA GLN A 111 -21.25 14.23 2.80
C GLN A 111 -22.04 13.22 1.96
N MET A 112 -22.95 12.46 2.59
CA MET A 112 -23.79 11.50 1.88
C MET A 112 -24.71 12.17 0.86
N ARG A 113 -25.31 13.32 1.20
CA ARG A 113 -26.14 14.11 0.28
C ARG A 113 -25.34 14.66 -0.89
N ALA A 114 -24.13 15.17 -0.63
CA ALA A 114 -23.24 15.67 -1.69
C ALA A 114 -22.85 14.55 -2.68
N GLN A 115 -22.48 13.37 -2.16
CA GLN A 115 -22.16 12.22 -3.01
C GLN A 115 -23.37 11.75 -3.83
N TYR A 116 -24.57 11.77 -3.23
CA TYR A 116 -25.79 11.40 -3.93
C TYR A 116 -26.13 12.38 -5.07
N GLN A 117 -25.95 13.68 -4.84
CA GLN A 117 -26.13 14.71 -5.86
C GLN A 117 -25.14 14.56 -7.02
N ASP A 118 -23.88 14.25 -6.72
CA ASP A 118 -22.86 13.95 -7.74
C ASP A 118 -23.18 12.69 -8.57
N GLN A 119 -23.78 11.67 -7.96
CA GLN A 119 -24.22 10.48 -8.70
C GLN A 119 -25.42 10.79 -9.61
N LEU A 120 -26.35 11.63 -9.16
CA LEU A 120 -27.49 12.05 -9.97
C LEU A 120 -27.04 12.89 -11.17
N SER A 121 -26.10 13.83 -10.99
CA SER A 121 -25.60 14.65 -12.10
C SER A 121 -24.90 13.80 -13.17
N LYS A 122 -24.10 12.81 -12.77
CA LYS A 122 -23.48 11.84 -13.68
C LYS A 122 -24.54 11.04 -14.46
N LYS A 123 -25.56 10.51 -13.78
CA LYS A 123 -26.66 9.79 -14.44
C LYS A 123 -27.40 10.66 -15.44
N ARG A 124 -27.67 11.93 -15.12
CA ARG A 124 -28.31 12.87 -16.07
C ARG A 124 -27.46 13.15 -17.29
N TYR A 125 -26.16 13.31 -17.10
CA TYR A 125 -25.22 13.51 -18.21
C TYR A 125 -25.16 12.27 -19.13
N GLU A 126 -25.14 11.07 -18.56
CA GLU A 126 -25.19 9.81 -19.31
C GLU A 126 -26.52 9.67 -20.10
N GLU A 127 -27.65 10.02 -19.49
CA GLU A 127 -28.96 10.03 -20.17
C GLU A 127 -29.02 11.01 -21.35
N GLN A 128 -28.41 12.20 -21.21
CA GLN A 128 -28.31 13.19 -22.28
C GLN A 128 -27.48 12.66 -23.46
N LEU A 129 -26.27 12.14 -23.19
CA LEU A 129 -25.42 11.51 -24.20
C LEU A 129 -26.11 10.33 -24.90
N ALA A 130 -26.81 9.49 -24.15
CA ALA A 130 -27.57 8.37 -24.73
C ALA A 130 -28.70 8.86 -25.65
N THR A 131 -29.35 9.96 -25.30
CA THR A 131 -30.43 10.56 -26.10
C THR A 131 -29.88 11.21 -27.38
N GLU A 132 -28.76 11.94 -27.30
CA GLU A 132 -28.04 12.48 -28.46
C GLU A 132 -27.57 11.38 -29.42
N ASN A 133 -27.01 10.30 -28.87
CA ASN A 133 -26.60 9.15 -29.65
C ASN A 133 -27.79 8.49 -30.37
N ARG A 134 -28.94 8.35 -29.68
CA ARG A 134 -30.17 7.83 -30.31
C ARG A 134 -30.68 8.75 -31.41
N ALA A 135 -30.68 10.07 -31.20
CA ALA A 135 -31.09 11.04 -32.21
C ALA A 135 -30.17 11.01 -33.44
N THR A 136 -28.85 10.99 -33.23
CA THR A 136 -27.84 10.88 -34.30
C THR A 136 -27.99 9.57 -35.08
N ILE A 137 -28.28 8.46 -34.39
CA ILE A 137 -28.57 7.17 -35.04
C ILE A 137 -29.86 7.26 -35.86
N LEU A 138 -30.92 7.89 -35.36
CA LEU A 138 -32.17 8.05 -36.11
C LEU A 138 -32.02 8.97 -37.33
N GLU A 139 -31.26 10.06 -37.21
CA GLU A 139 -30.96 10.97 -38.33
C GLU A 139 -30.09 10.29 -39.38
N SER A 140 -29.08 9.52 -38.97
CA SER A 140 -28.26 8.74 -39.90
C SER A 140 -29.06 7.63 -40.57
N ILE A 141 -30.00 6.97 -39.86
CA ILE A 141 -30.92 5.99 -40.45
C ILE A 141 -31.90 6.66 -41.42
N LYS A 142 -32.43 7.85 -41.12
CA LYS A 142 -33.34 8.59 -42.01
C LYS A 142 -32.61 9.05 -43.28
N THR A 143 -31.40 9.58 -43.12
CA THR A 143 -30.54 10.04 -44.22
C THR A 143 -30.10 8.86 -45.09
N ALA A 144 -29.66 7.75 -44.46
CA ALA A 144 -29.36 6.51 -45.15
C ALA A 144 -30.61 5.94 -45.84
N GLY A 145 -31.78 6.00 -45.18
CA GLY A 145 -33.06 5.53 -45.70
C GLY A 145 -33.53 6.31 -46.93
N SER A 146 -33.30 7.63 -46.99
CA SER A 146 -33.59 8.43 -48.19
C SER A 146 -32.64 8.12 -49.35
N VAL A 147 -31.35 7.89 -49.05
CA VAL A 147 -30.35 7.54 -50.08
C VAL A 147 -30.59 6.11 -50.61
N VAL A 148 -30.96 5.19 -49.72
CA VAL A 148 -31.34 3.81 -50.06
C VAL A 148 -32.68 3.79 -50.80
N GLY A 149 -33.67 4.59 -50.39
CA GLY A 149 -34.97 4.69 -51.07
C GLY A 149 -34.85 5.22 -52.51
N ALA A 150 -33.99 6.21 -52.73
CA ALA A 150 -33.65 6.71 -54.07
C ALA A 150 -32.91 5.63 -54.90
N GLY A 151 -32.01 4.87 -54.29
CA GLY A 151 -31.30 3.77 -54.95
C GLY A 151 -32.17 2.54 -55.27
N LEU A 152 -33.12 2.20 -54.39
CA LEU A 152 -34.03 1.06 -54.58
C LEU A 152 -35.07 1.32 -55.68
N ASN A 153 -35.55 2.56 -55.82
CA ASN A 153 -36.48 2.92 -56.90
C ASN A 153 -35.80 2.84 -58.28
N ALA A 154 -34.50 3.15 -58.35
CA ALA A 154 -33.67 2.97 -59.55
C ALA A 154 -33.26 1.50 -59.79
N LEU A 155 -33.34 0.64 -58.77
CA LEU A 155 -33.09 -0.80 -58.86
C LEU A 155 -34.32 -1.55 -59.36
N VAL A 156 -35.54 -1.16 -58.98
CA VAL A 156 -36.79 -1.82 -59.42
C VAL A 156 -37.05 -1.65 -60.92
N THR A 157 -36.47 -0.63 -61.56
CA THR A 157 -36.63 -0.37 -63.00
C THR A 157 -35.60 -1.10 -63.89
N ASP A 158 -34.44 -1.51 -63.37
CA ASP A 158 -33.33 -2.10 -64.14
C ASP A 158 -32.99 -3.53 -63.67
N TRP A 159 -33.47 -4.54 -64.40
CA TRP A 159 -33.25 -5.96 -64.07
C TRP A 159 -31.77 -6.37 -64.00
N ASP A 160 -30.89 -5.79 -64.81
CA ASP A 160 -29.44 -6.08 -64.72
C ASP A 160 -28.79 -5.55 -63.43
N LYS A 161 -29.30 -4.42 -62.91
CA LYS A 161 -28.85 -3.87 -61.64
C LYS A 161 -29.41 -4.67 -60.46
N THR A 162 -30.62 -5.24 -60.59
CA THR A 162 -31.18 -6.14 -59.56
C THR A 162 -30.37 -7.41 -59.36
N LEU A 163 -29.84 -8.00 -60.45
CA LEU A 163 -28.99 -9.19 -60.35
C LEU A 163 -27.67 -8.88 -59.62
N ALA A 164 -27.06 -7.74 -59.95
CA ALA A 164 -25.86 -7.26 -59.26
C ALA A 164 -26.13 -6.93 -57.78
N ALA A 165 -27.29 -6.35 -57.47
CA ALA A 165 -27.69 -6.04 -56.10
C ALA A 165 -28.03 -7.29 -55.28
N ALA A 166 -28.71 -8.28 -55.86
CA ALA A 166 -29.00 -9.56 -55.22
C ALA A 166 -27.72 -10.38 -54.98
N GLY A 167 -26.80 -10.36 -55.95
CA GLY A 167 -25.44 -10.90 -55.80
C GLY A 167 -24.65 -10.18 -54.70
N GLY A 168 -24.76 -8.86 -54.61
CA GLY A 168 -24.13 -8.05 -53.56
C GLY A 168 -24.70 -8.32 -52.16
N LEU A 169 -26.02 -8.42 -52.02
CA LEU A 169 -26.69 -8.68 -50.74
C LEU A 169 -26.41 -10.09 -50.22
N SER A 170 -26.41 -11.08 -51.10
CA SER A 170 -26.05 -12.46 -50.72
C SER A 170 -24.59 -12.55 -50.29
N LEU A 171 -23.67 -11.90 -51.01
CA LEU A 171 -22.26 -11.80 -50.60
C LEU A 171 -22.08 -11.08 -49.26
N LEU A 172 -22.84 -10.01 -49.00
CA LEU A 172 -22.80 -9.30 -47.72
C LEU A 172 -23.31 -10.17 -46.57
N ALA A 173 -24.43 -10.87 -46.75
CA ALA A 173 -24.99 -11.76 -45.75
C ALA A 173 -24.01 -12.92 -45.43
N LEU A 174 -23.40 -13.49 -46.47
CA LEU A 174 -22.40 -14.54 -46.34
C LEU A 174 -21.12 -14.00 -45.67
N GLY A 175 -20.73 -12.76 -45.95
CA GLY A 175 -19.65 -12.05 -45.28
C GLY A 175 -19.91 -11.82 -43.78
N VAL A 176 -21.11 -11.37 -43.41
CA VAL A 176 -21.48 -11.14 -42.00
C VAL A 176 -21.58 -12.45 -41.22
N TYR A 177 -22.14 -13.50 -41.82
CA TYR A 177 -22.25 -14.81 -41.19
C TYR A 177 -20.88 -15.47 -40.97
N THR A 178 -20.00 -15.41 -41.98
CA THR A 178 -18.63 -15.89 -41.86
C THR A 178 -17.82 -15.08 -40.85
N ALA A 179 -17.97 -13.75 -40.82
CA ALA A 179 -17.32 -12.89 -39.82
C ALA A 179 -17.77 -13.23 -38.39
N LYS A 180 -19.07 -13.42 -38.14
CA LYS A 180 -19.58 -13.80 -36.81
C LYS A 180 -19.03 -15.14 -36.33
N GLY A 181 -18.96 -16.16 -37.20
CA GLY A 181 -18.39 -17.47 -36.85
C GLY A 181 -16.87 -17.41 -36.64
N ALA A 182 -16.15 -16.70 -37.52
CA ALA A 182 -14.70 -16.58 -37.46
C ALA A 182 -14.23 -15.78 -36.24
N THR A 183 -14.98 -14.77 -35.79
CA THR A 183 -14.54 -13.87 -34.70
C THR A 183 -14.16 -14.61 -33.42
N SER A 184 -14.91 -15.65 -33.02
CA SER A 184 -14.63 -16.37 -31.76
C SER A 184 -13.38 -17.26 -31.84
N VAL A 185 -13.20 -17.96 -32.95
CA VAL A 185 -12.06 -18.86 -33.20
C VAL A 185 -10.80 -18.05 -33.48
N THR A 186 -10.92 -17.02 -34.31
CA THR A 186 -9.85 -16.08 -34.62
C THR A 186 -9.46 -15.28 -33.39
N ALA A 187 -10.37 -14.86 -32.51
CA ALA A 187 -10.02 -14.19 -31.26
C ALA A 187 -9.17 -15.08 -30.34
N ARG A 188 -9.49 -16.37 -30.20
CA ARG A 188 -8.69 -17.31 -29.41
C ARG A 188 -7.34 -17.61 -30.04
N PHE A 189 -7.30 -17.75 -31.36
CA PHE A 189 -6.04 -17.91 -32.10
C PHE A 189 -5.16 -16.65 -32.01
N ILE A 190 -5.77 -15.47 -32.09
CA ILE A 190 -5.11 -14.18 -31.94
C ILE A 190 -4.64 -13.99 -30.49
N GLU A 191 -5.42 -14.36 -29.49
CA GLU A 191 -5.02 -14.29 -28.08
C GLU A 191 -3.80 -15.17 -27.80
N ALA A 192 -3.76 -16.39 -28.35
CA ALA A 192 -2.59 -17.27 -28.26
C ALA A 192 -1.38 -16.74 -29.06
N ARG A 193 -1.61 -16.06 -30.19
CA ARG A 193 -0.57 -15.55 -31.08
C ARG A 193 -0.02 -14.17 -30.66
N ILE A 194 -0.83 -13.34 -30.01
CA ILE A 194 -0.59 -11.91 -29.77
C ILE A 194 -0.57 -11.55 -28.27
N GLY A 195 -1.24 -12.33 -27.41
CA GLY A 195 -1.26 -12.10 -25.97
C GLY A 195 0.09 -12.41 -25.32
N LYS A 196 0.57 -11.53 -24.43
CA LYS A 196 1.69 -11.84 -23.52
C LYS A 196 1.14 -12.77 -22.43
N PRO A 197 1.66 -13.99 -22.24
CA PRO A 197 1.19 -14.86 -21.17
C PRO A 197 1.52 -14.23 -19.81
N THR A 198 0.61 -14.40 -18.84
CA THR A 198 0.66 -13.77 -17.51
C THR A 198 1.90 -14.15 -16.70
N LEU A 199 2.57 -15.24 -17.05
CA LEU A 199 3.74 -15.76 -16.36
C LEU A 199 5.07 -15.13 -16.82
N VAL A 200 5.07 -14.35 -17.90
CA VAL A 200 6.28 -13.74 -18.45
C VAL A 200 6.43 -12.33 -17.91
N ASN A 201 7.41 -12.14 -17.02
CA ASN A 201 7.69 -10.85 -16.40
C ASN A 201 8.30 -9.84 -17.38
N GLU A 202 9.32 -10.28 -18.11
CA GLU A 202 10.01 -9.46 -19.11
C GLU A 202 10.06 -10.21 -20.43
N THR A 203 9.66 -9.53 -21.52
CA THR A 203 9.76 -10.07 -22.88
C THR A 203 10.34 -9.06 -23.85
N SER A 204 11.13 -9.56 -24.81
CA SER A 204 11.56 -8.80 -25.99
C SER A 204 10.50 -8.68 -27.09
N ARG A 205 9.34 -9.35 -26.95
CA ARG A 205 8.28 -9.28 -27.96
C ARG A 205 7.57 -7.94 -27.90
N PHE A 206 7.62 -7.23 -29.01
CA PHE A 206 6.87 -6.00 -29.23
C PHE A 206 5.39 -6.28 -29.01
N SER A 207 4.78 -5.64 -28.02
CA SER A 207 3.32 -5.60 -27.93
C SER A 207 2.84 -4.80 -29.14
N ILE A 208 2.03 -5.41 -30.02
CA ILE A 208 1.41 -4.68 -31.14
C ILE A 208 0.64 -3.45 -30.60
N LEU A 209 0.09 -3.56 -29.39
CA LEU A 209 -0.61 -2.48 -28.68
C LEU A 209 0.30 -1.30 -28.27
N GLU A 210 1.59 -1.54 -28.07
CA GLU A 210 2.59 -0.52 -27.70
C GLU A 210 3.19 0.15 -28.95
N ALA A 211 3.28 -0.60 -30.06
CA ALA A 211 3.66 -0.08 -31.38
C ALA A 211 2.61 0.90 -31.95
N VAL A 212 1.32 0.67 -31.70
CA VAL A 212 0.23 1.57 -32.12
C VAL A 212 0.24 2.87 -31.30
N LYS A 213 0.58 2.81 -30.00
CA LYS A 213 0.65 4.00 -29.14
C LYS A 213 1.86 4.89 -29.43
N HIS A 214 2.98 4.32 -29.87
CA HIS A 214 4.19 5.09 -30.17
C HIS A 214 4.85 4.65 -31.50
N PRO A 215 4.32 5.08 -32.66
CA PRO A 215 4.81 4.66 -33.97
C PRO A 215 6.25 5.14 -34.25
N ILE A 216 6.56 6.40 -33.90
CA ILE A 216 7.85 7.03 -34.23
C ILE A 216 8.99 6.46 -33.37
N LEU A 217 8.75 6.21 -32.08
CA LEU A 217 9.74 5.64 -31.16
C LEU A 217 10.01 4.17 -31.43
N THR A 218 9.02 3.45 -31.96
CA THR A 218 9.17 2.04 -32.34
C THR A 218 10.02 1.89 -33.59
N VAL A 219 9.82 2.76 -34.59
CA VAL A 219 10.63 2.81 -35.81
C VAL A 219 12.07 3.21 -35.49
N SER A 220 12.29 4.24 -34.66
CA SER A 220 13.65 4.67 -34.29
C SER A 220 14.41 3.60 -33.51
N LYS A 221 13.75 2.92 -32.54
CA LYS A 221 14.35 1.79 -31.81
C LYS A 221 14.60 0.59 -32.73
N ALA A 222 13.72 0.30 -33.67
CA ALA A 222 13.92 -0.77 -34.64
C ALA A 222 15.15 -0.50 -35.52
N ILE A 223 15.28 0.72 -36.06
CA ILE A 223 16.42 1.15 -36.88
C ILE A 223 17.73 1.15 -36.07
N ALA A 224 17.71 1.65 -34.84
CA ALA A 224 18.88 1.66 -33.95
C ALA A 224 19.33 0.23 -33.56
N THR A 225 18.39 -0.69 -33.37
CA THR A 225 18.66 -2.10 -33.07
C THR A 225 19.25 -2.83 -34.28
N PHE A 226 18.86 -2.46 -35.50
CA PHE A 226 19.45 -2.98 -36.74
C PHE A 226 20.89 -2.50 -36.98
N ARG A 227 21.26 -1.31 -36.50
CA ARG A 227 22.58 -0.70 -36.76
C ARG A 227 23.71 -1.11 -35.80
N LYS A 228 23.41 -1.64 -34.60
CA LYS A 228 24.45 -1.98 -33.60
C LYS A 228 24.25 -3.36 -32.96
N PRO A 229 24.95 -4.42 -33.42
CA PRO A 229 25.14 -5.60 -32.60
C PRO A 229 26.14 -5.24 -31.48
N SER A 230 25.62 -4.93 -30.29
CA SER A 230 26.45 -4.69 -29.10
C SER A 230 27.19 -5.95 -28.71
N ASP A 231 28.50 -5.87 -28.49
CA ASP A 231 29.35 -6.98 -28.04
C ASP A 231 28.74 -7.69 -26.80
N ALA A 232 28.61 -9.02 -26.89
CA ALA A 232 27.92 -9.89 -25.93
C ALA A 232 28.44 -9.77 -24.49
N LEU A 233 29.71 -9.39 -24.34
CA LEU A 233 30.43 -9.33 -23.07
C LEU A 233 30.74 -7.90 -22.60
N SER A 234 30.47 -6.88 -23.43
CA SER A 234 30.68 -5.47 -23.06
C SER A 234 29.96 -5.11 -21.75
N GLY A 235 30.74 -4.86 -20.68
CA GLY A 235 30.22 -4.51 -19.36
C GLY A 235 29.76 -5.67 -18.48
N VAL A 236 30.22 -6.90 -18.70
CA VAL A 236 30.18 -7.97 -17.68
C VAL A 236 31.61 -8.30 -17.31
N VAL A 237 32.02 -7.96 -16.09
CA VAL A 237 33.37 -8.29 -15.59
C VAL A 237 33.36 -9.77 -15.19
N LEU A 238 34.12 -10.60 -15.91
CA LEU A 238 34.21 -12.05 -15.71
C LEU A 238 35.67 -12.47 -15.56
N ALA A 239 35.89 -13.62 -14.92
CA ALA A 239 37.20 -14.27 -14.98
C ALA A 239 37.51 -14.66 -16.44
N PRO A 240 38.76 -14.47 -16.92
CA PRO A 240 39.11 -14.62 -18.34
C PRO A 240 38.82 -16.02 -18.88
N THR A 241 38.96 -17.06 -18.06
CA THR A 241 38.64 -18.45 -18.43
C THR A 241 37.14 -18.69 -18.64
N LEU A 242 36.31 -18.04 -17.83
CA LEU A 242 34.85 -18.09 -17.95
C LEU A 242 34.38 -17.27 -19.14
N GLU A 243 35.01 -16.11 -19.37
CA GLU A 243 34.72 -15.26 -20.52
C GLU A 243 34.89 -16.02 -21.85
N THR A 244 36.00 -16.75 -22.03
CA THR A 244 36.23 -17.56 -23.24
C THR A 244 35.13 -18.60 -23.44
N ARG A 245 34.77 -19.35 -22.38
CA ARG A 245 33.69 -20.36 -22.47
C ARG A 245 32.35 -19.74 -22.83
N LEU A 246 32.02 -18.60 -22.21
CA LEU A 246 30.76 -17.89 -22.50
C LEU A 246 30.75 -17.28 -23.90
N ARG A 247 31.91 -16.84 -24.41
CA ARG A 247 32.09 -16.37 -25.79
C ARG A 247 31.88 -17.51 -26.79
N ASP A 248 32.43 -18.69 -26.53
CA ASP A 248 32.24 -19.88 -27.38
C ASP A 248 30.77 -20.29 -27.43
N ILE A 249 30.09 -20.27 -26.27
CA ILE A 249 28.65 -20.52 -26.21
C ILE A 249 27.87 -19.47 -27.01
N ALA A 250 28.24 -18.20 -26.94
CA ALA A 250 27.59 -17.13 -27.71
C ALA A 250 27.79 -17.31 -29.22
N ILE A 251 28.99 -17.66 -29.66
CA ILE A 251 29.32 -17.93 -31.06
C ILE A 251 28.55 -19.17 -31.54
N ALA A 252 28.59 -20.27 -30.77
CA ALA A 252 27.86 -21.49 -31.07
C ALA A 252 26.35 -21.22 -31.21
N THR A 253 25.76 -20.48 -30.27
CA THR A 253 24.34 -20.10 -30.31
C THR A 253 24.00 -19.28 -31.55
N LYS A 254 24.87 -18.33 -31.93
CA LYS A 254 24.69 -17.52 -33.14
C LYS A 254 24.75 -18.37 -34.41
N ASN A 255 25.69 -19.32 -34.47
CA ASN A 255 25.83 -20.24 -35.59
C ASN A 255 24.66 -21.23 -35.67
N THR A 256 24.21 -21.78 -34.54
CA THR A 256 23.02 -22.64 -34.46
C THR A 256 21.77 -21.94 -34.97
N ARG A 257 21.59 -20.65 -34.63
CA ARG A 257 20.48 -19.83 -35.15
C ARG A 257 20.56 -19.69 -36.68
N LEU A 258 21.74 -19.40 -37.23
CA LEU A 258 21.93 -19.23 -38.67
C LEU A 258 21.66 -20.53 -39.43
N ASN A 259 22.11 -21.66 -38.88
CA ASN A 259 21.98 -22.98 -39.49
C ASN A 259 20.66 -23.70 -39.15
N LYS A 260 19.75 -23.05 -38.39
CA LYS A 260 18.51 -23.64 -37.88
C LYS A 260 18.71 -24.99 -37.17
N GLY A 261 19.81 -25.12 -36.43
CA GLY A 261 20.13 -26.30 -35.64
C GLY A 261 19.36 -26.35 -34.32
N PHE A 262 19.46 -27.48 -33.62
CA PHE A 262 18.93 -27.61 -32.26
C PHE A 262 19.80 -26.87 -31.26
N TYR A 263 19.15 -26.18 -30.30
CA TYR A 263 19.87 -25.47 -29.26
C TYR A 263 20.26 -26.39 -28.11
N ARG A 264 21.37 -26.07 -27.46
CA ARG A 264 21.81 -26.76 -26.24
C ARG A 264 21.29 -26.00 -25.03
N ASN A 265 20.67 -26.74 -24.10
CA ASN A 265 20.23 -26.16 -22.83
C ASN A 265 21.45 -25.85 -21.95
N LEU A 266 21.45 -24.68 -21.31
CA LEU A 266 22.55 -24.24 -20.46
C LEU A 266 22.07 -23.96 -19.03
N LEU A 267 22.82 -24.49 -18.06
CA LEU A 267 22.60 -24.26 -16.64
C LEU A 267 23.76 -23.41 -16.10
N MET A 268 23.47 -22.21 -15.61
CA MET A 268 24.44 -21.43 -14.84
C MET A 268 24.18 -21.60 -13.36
N TYR A 269 25.23 -21.85 -12.59
CA TYR A 269 25.15 -21.88 -11.14
C TYR A 269 26.12 -20.92 -10.48
N GLY A 270 25.81 -20.50 -9.25
CA GLY A 270 26.73 -19.75 -8.39
C GLY A 270 26.00 -18.84 -7.39
N PRO A 271 26.75 -18.06 -6.59
CA PRO A 271 26.18 -17.11 -5.62
C PRO A 271 25.23 -16.05 -6.23
N PRO A 272 24.32 -15.44 -5.46
CA PRO A 272 23.53 -14.31 -5.93
C PRO A 272 24.45 -13.15 -6.34
N GLY A 273 24.01 -12.31 -7.28
CA GLY A 273 24.75 -11.10 -7.66
C GLY A 273 25.89 -11.29 -8.66
N THR A 274 26.26 -12.52 -9.05
CA THR A 274 27.37 -12.76 -10.01
C THR A 274 27.00 -12.54 -11.49
N GLY A 275 26.02 -11.68 -11.79
CA GLY A 275 25.67 -11.30 -13.16
C GLY A 275 25.04 -12.38 -14.05
N LYS A 276 24.66 -13.56 -13.52
CA LYS A 276 24.08 -14.67 -14.30
C LYS A 276 22.87 -14.26 -15.14
N THR A 277 21.88 -13.59 -14.53
CA THR A 277 20.70 -13.08 -15.23
C THR A 277 21.04 -12.01 -16.26
N LEU A 278 22.03 -11.15 -15.96
CA LEU A 278 22.49 -10.11 -16.86
C LEU A 278 23.15 -10.71 -18.11
N PHE A 279 23.96 -11.75 -17.93
CA PHE A 279 24.57 -12.50 -19.02
C PHE A 279 23.51 -13.13 -19.92
N SER A 280 22.50 -13.79 -19.36
CA SER A 280 21.37 -14.35 -20.11
C SER A 280 20.65 -13.31 -20.98
N LYS A 281 20.35 -12.12 -20.44
CA LYS A 281 19.74 -11.00 -21.18
C LYS A 281 20.63 -10.53 -22.34
N LYS A 282 21.93 -10.36 -22.09
CA LYS A 282 22.89 -9.92 -23.12
C LYS A 282 23.09 -10.97 -24.22
N LEU A 283 23.18 -12.25 -23.85
CA LEU A 283 23.30 -13.36 -24.79
C LEU A 283 22.10 -13.41 -25.75
N ALA A 284 20.87 -13.31 -25.24
CA ALA A 284 19.68 -13.30 -26.09
C ALA A 284 19.68 -12.09 -27.05
N LYS A 285 20.02 -10.90 -26.56
CA LYS A 285 20.09 -9.67 -27.36
C LYS A 285 21.15 -9.76 -28.45
N HIS A 286 22.36 -10.22 -28.14
CA HIS A 286 23.45 -10.35 -29.09
C HIS A 286 23.19 -11.44 -30.14
N SER A 287 22.61 -12.57 -29.71
CA SER A 287 22.20 -13.64 -30.62
C SER A 287 20.90 -13.32 -31.36
N GLY A 288 20.31 -12.13 -31.18
CA GLY A 288 19.08 -11.71 -31.86
C GLY A 288 17.88 -12.63 -31.64
N MET A 289 17.88 -13.35 -30.52
CA MET A 289 16.81 -14.27 -30.12
C MET A 289 15.77 -13.53 -29.29
N GLU A 290 14.54 -14.01 -29.31
CA GLU A 290 13.51 -13.49 -28.41
C GLU A 290 13.70 -14.10 -27.02
N TYR A 291 13.55 -13.30 -25.96
CA TYR A 291 13.68 -13.81 -24.58
C TYR A 291 12.42 -13.62 -23.76
N ALA A 292 12.25 -14.52 -22.80
CA ALA A 292 11.26 -14.47 -21.73
C ALA A 292 11.91 -14.89 -20.41
N ILE A 293 11.60 -14.15 -19.35
CA ILE A 293 12.13 -14.39 -18.01
C ILE A 293 10.98 -14.83 -17.12
N LEU A 294 11.10 -16.05 -16.58
CA LEU A 294 10.15 -16.69 -15.67
C LEU A 294 10.83 -16.83 -14.31
N THR A 295 10.23 -16.33 -13.24
CA THR A 295 10.73 -16.59 -11.88
C THR A 295 9.88 -17.70 -11.27
N GLY A 296 10.51 -18.67 -10.59
CA GLY A 296 9.78 -19.69 -9.84
C GLY A 296 8.87 -19.10 -8.74
N GLY A 297 9.19 -17.89 -8.27
CA GLY A 297 8.33 -17.13 -7.35
C GLY A 297 6.97 -16.73 -7.94
N ASP A 298 6.85 -16.58 -9.26
CA ASP A 298 5.58 -16.24 -9.93
C ASP A 298 4.77 -17.49 -10.28
N VAL A 299 5.44 -18.63 -10.39
CA VAL A 299 4.83 -19.95 -10.67
C VAL A 299 4.23 -20.55 -9.39
N ALA A 300 4.94 -20.41 -8.26
CA ALA A 300 4.54 -20.97 -6.97
C ALA A 300 3.10 -20.61 -6.50
N PRO A 301 2.63 -19.35 -6.59
CA PRO A 301 1.27 -18.99 -6.15
C PRO A 301 0.15 -19.52 -7.06
N MET A 302 0.47 -20.02 -8.27
CA MET A 302 -0.53 -20.50 -9.23
C MET A 302 -1.06 -21.91 -8.91
N GLY A 303 -0.41 -22.66 -8.02
CA GLY A 303 -0.86 -23.98 -7.59
C GLY A 303 -1.11 -24.95 -8.76
N LYS A 304 -2.38 -25.37 -8.92
CA LYS A 304 -2.80 -26.31 -9.99
C LYS A 304 -2.77 -25.68 -11.39
N ASP A 305 -2.92 -24.36 -11.49
CA ASP A 305 -2.94 -23.64 -12.77
C ASP A 305 -1.51 -23.36 -13.31
N ALA A 306 -0.48 -23.64 -12.51
CA ALA A 306 0.92 -23.47 -12.88
C ALA A 306 1.27 -24.23 -14.16
N VAL A 307 0.81 -25.48 -14.30
CA VAL A 307 1.07 -26.33 -15.48
C VAL A 307 0.45 -25.73 -16.73
N ALA A 308 -0.80 -25.25 -16.64
CA ALA A 308 -1.49 -24.60 -17.75
C ALA A 308 -0.81 -23.29 -18.15
N ALA A 309 -0.34 -22.50 -17.18
CA ALA A 309 0.41 -21.28 -17.45
C ALA A 309 1.75 -21.56 -18.14
N ILE A 310 2.45 -22.61 -17.73
CA ILE A 310 3.69 -23.06 -18.36
C ILE A 310 3.42 -23.49 -19.82
N HIS A 311 2.38 -24.28 -20.08
CA HIS A 311 2.00 -24.65 -21.44
C HIS A 311 1.72 -23.44 -22.33
N LYS A 312 1.00 -22.42 -21.82
CA LYS A 312 0.78 -21.17 -22.56
C LYS A 312 2.08 -20.44 -22.91
N VAL A 313 3.08 -20.48 -22.03
CA VAL A 313 4.40 -19.90 -22.31
C VAL A 313 5.12 -20.68 -23.41
N PHE A 314 5.01 -22.01 -23.41
CA PHE A 314 5.58 -22.85 -24.48
C PHE A 314 4.86 -22.63 -25.83
N ASP A 315 3.54 -22.58 -25.87
CA ASP A 315 2.78 -22.30 -27.10
C ASP A 315 3.14 -20.91 -27.67
N TRP A 316 3.27 -19.94 -26.77
CA TRP A 316 3.74 -18.61 -27.12
C TRP A 316 5.19 -18.62 -27.62
N ALA A 317 6.07 -19.45 -27.05
CA ALA A 317 7.43 -19.63 -27.53
C ALA A 317 7.49 -20.21 -28.96
N HIS A 318 6.68 -21.24 -29.25
CA HIS A 318 6.56 -21.84 -30.59
C HIS A 318 6.08 -20.88 -31.66
N THR A 319 5.44 -19.78 -31.27
CA THR A 319 5.09 -18.70 -32.19
C THR A 319 6.30 -17.93 -32.74
N SER A 320 7.48 -18.02 -32.10
CA SER A 320 8.67 -17.25 -32.47
C SER A 320 9.40 -17.86 -33.67
N ARG A 321 9.85 -17.01 -34.60
CA ARG A 321 10.70 -17.42 -35.73
C ARG A 321 12.19 -17.11 -35.53
N LYS A 322 12.56 -16.44 -34.42
CA LYS A 322 13.92 -15.91 -34.19
C LYS A 322 14.78 -16.78 -33.25
N GLY A 323 14.28 -17.96 -32.87
CA GLY A 323 14.79 -18.72 -31.73
C GLY A 323 14.29 -18.08 -30.44
N TRP A 324 13.79 -18.90 -29.53
CA TRP A 324 13.27 -18.45 -28.24
C TRP A 324 14.22 -18.81 -27.10
N PHE A 325 14.36 -17.89 -26.15
CA PHE A 325 15.17 -18.00 -24.95
C PHE A 325 14.28 -17.88 -23.71
N SER A 326 14.29 -18.90 -22.86
CA SER A 326 13.55 -18.88 -21.59
C SER A 326 14.49 -18.93 -20.41
N TRP A 327 14.23 -18.13 -19.37
CA TRP A 327 14.95 -18.15 -18.11
C TRP A 327 14.07 -18.62 -16.96
N CYS A 328 14.56 -19.53 -16.12
CA CYS A 328 13.89 -19.95 -14.87
C CYS A 328 14.81 -19.76 -13.64
N ASN A 329 14.25 -19.29 -12.53
CA ASN A 329 14.97 -18.98 -11.29
C ASN A 329 14.34 -19.60 -10.04
N LYS A 330 15.20 -20.02 -9.09
CA LYS A 330 14.92 -20.42 -7.70
C LYS A 330 13.86 -21.55 -7.53
N LYS A 331 14.30 -22.81 -7.62
CA LYS A 331 13.63 -24.02 -7.08
C LYS A 331 12.75 -24.85 -8.01
N PHE A 332 12.55 -24.48 -9.27
CA PHE A 332 11.94 -25.39 -10.25
C PHE A 332 12.89 -25.58 -11.44
N ALA A 333 13.68 -26.65 -11.39
CA ALA A 333 14.31 -27.20 -12.58
C ALA A 333 13.27 -28.05 -13.31
N PHE A 334 12.36 -27.42 -14.05
CA PHE A 334 11.52 -28.19 -14.96
C PHE A 334 12.42 -28.73 -16.07
N LEU A 335 12.51 -30.05 -16.21
CA LEU A 335 13.32 -30.68 -17.25
C LEU A 335 12.81 -30.21 -18.61
N CYS A 336 13.74 -29.66 -19.38
CA CYS A 336 13.50 -29.21 -20.73
C CYS A 336 13.32 -30.43 -21.66
N TYR A 337 12.35 -30.37 -22.58
CA TYR A 337 12.20 -31.38 -23.61
C TYR A 337 13.48 -31.46 -24.46
N PRO A 338 14.06 -32.65 -24.67
CA PRO A 338 15.15 -32.80 -25.62
C PRO A 338 14.64 -32.48 -27.04
N ASN A 339 15.49 -31.86 -27.87
CA ASN A 339 15.26 -31.58 -29.31
C ASN A 339 14.27 -30.46 -29.65
N THR A 340 14.39 -29.29 -29.01
CA THR A 340 13.63 -28.10 -29.39
C THR A 340 14.43 -27.12 -30.25
N THR A 341 13.75 -26.43 -31.16
CA THR A 341 14.24 -25.24 -31.89
C THR A 341 14.36 -23.99 -30.99
N HIS A 342 14.28 -24.18 -29.67
CA HIS A 342 14.31 -23.15 -28.65
C HIS A 342 15.41 -23.47 -27.63
N MET A 343 16.09 -22.43 -27.14
CA MET A 343 17.15 -22.55 -26.15
C MET A 343 16.60 -22.26 -24.76
N PHE A 344 16.80 -23.18 -23.82
CA PHE A 344 16.40 -22.97 -22.44
C PHE A 344 17.59 -22.75 -21.53
N PHE A 345 17.43 -21.79 -20.63
CA PHE A 345 18.46 -21.38 -19.71
C PHE A 345 17.95 -21.46 -18.28
N CYS A 346 18.56 -22.31 -17.49
CA CYS A 346 18.22 -22.43 -16.08
C CYS A 346 19.32 -21.77 -15.26
N ILE A 347 18.96 -21.01 -14.23
CA ILE A 347 19.93 -20.44 -13.30
C ILE A 347 19.66 -20.99 -11.91
N TYR A 348 20.66 -21.68 -11.36
CA TYR A 348 20.61 -22.21 -10.01
C TYR A 348 21.42 -21.32 -9.07
N ASN A 349 20.76 -20.78 -8.06
CA ASN A 349 21.43 -19.98 -7.04
C ASN A 349 21.79 -20.88 -5.85
N ILE A 350 23.09 -21.06 -5.60
CA ILE A 350 23.58 -21.98 -4.57
C ILE A 350 23.29 -21.46 -3.15
N SER A 351 22.98 -20.18 -2.98
CA SER A 351 22.72 -19.56 -1.66
C SER A 351 21.41 -19.99 -0.98
N SER A 352 20.62 -20.91 -1.57
CA SER A 352 19.42 -21.49 -0.93
C SER A 352 19.58 -22.95 -0.51
N ILE A 353 20.81 -23.48 -0.49
CA ILE A 353 21.09 -24.75 0.20
C ILE A 353 21.73 -24.39 1.53
N GLY A 354 20.87 -24.16 2.51
CA GLY A 354 21.21 -23.83 3.87
C GLY A 354 19.95 -24.00 4.70
N TYR A 355 19.74 -25.24 5.15
CA TYR A 355 18.64 -25.78 5.94
C TYR A 355 17.34 -26.12 5.20
#